data_AF-A0A380EDV5-F1
#
_entry.id   AF-A0A380EDV5-F1
#
_cell.length_a   1.000
_cell.length_b   1.000
_cell.length_c   1.000
_cell.angle_alpha   90.00
_cell.angle_beta   90.00
_cell.angle_gamma   90.00
#
_symmetry.space_group_name_H-M   'P 1'
#
loop_
_entity.id
_entity.type
_entity.pdbx_description
1 polymer ?
#
loop_
_entity_poly.entity_id
_entity_poly.type
_entity_poly.pdbx_seq_one_letter_code
_entity_poly.pdbx_strand_id
1 'polypeptide(L)'
;MKLDHSNRAHAKLSASGAKQWLNCPPSIKASEGIADKSTVFAEEGTFAHELSELYFSLKYEGLTQFEFNKAFQNYKRNQYYSEELREYVEEYVANVEENITKL
;
A
#
# COMPACT_ATOMS: atom_id res chain seq x y z
N MET A 1 9.88 -11.01 -3.40
CA MET A 1 9.64 -10.36 -2.09
C MET A 1 8.36 -10.92 -1.48
N LYS A 2 8.28 -11.16 -0.17
CA LYS A 2 7.01 -11.54 0.47
C LYS A 2 6.30 -10.24 0.86
N LEU A 3 5.32 -9.83 0.06
CA LEU A 3 4.47 -8.67 0.33
C LEU A 3 3.53 -9.07 1.48
N ASP A 4 3.70 -8.43 2.64
CA ASP A 4 2.90 -8.67 3.84
C ASP A 4 2.70 -7.35 4.59
N HIS A 5 1.93 -6.47 3.97
CA HIS A 5 1.69 -5.14 4.50
C HIS A 5 0.81 -5.17 5.75
N SER A 6 0.06 -6.25 5.95
CA SER A 6 -0.85 -6.48 7.09
C SER A 6 -0.15 -6.86 8.39
N ASN A 7 0.97 -7.60 8.33
CA ASN A 7 1.66 -8.09 9.53
C ASN A 7 2.88 -7.24 9.94
N ARG A 8 3.21 -6.17 9.19
CA ARG A 8 4.32 -5.27 9.54
C ARG A 8 3.89 -4.26 10.59
N ALA A 9 4.69 -4.09 11.65
CA ALA A 9 4.44 -3.04 12.63
C ALA A 9 4.51 -1.66 11.96
N HIS A 10 3.48 -0.84 12.16
CA HIS A 10 3.52 0.55 11.70
C HIS A 10 4.55 1.36 12.50
N ALA A 11 5.23 2.28 11.83
CA ALA A 11 6.04 3.29 12.51
C ALA A 11 5.14 4.15 13.43
N LYS A 12 5.67 4.59 14.58
CA LYS A 12 4.92 5.45 15.53
C LYS A 12 4.37 6.73 14.90
N LEU A 13 5.09 7.28 13.94
CA LEU A 13 4.70 8.46 13.15
C LEU A 13 4.53 8.06 11.67
N SER A 14 3.70 7.03 11.42
CA SER A 14 3.42 6.57 10.06
C SER A 14 2.73 7.65 9.22
N ALA A 15 2.91 7.58 7.90
CA ALA A 15 2.26 8.49 6.95
C ALA A 15 0.72 8.38 7.01
N SER A 16 0.17 7.17 7.14
CA SER A 16 -1.28 6.97 7.31
C SER A 16 -1.83 7.58 8.61
N GLY A 17 -1.00 7.66 9.66
CA GLY A 17 -1.32 8.34 10.92
C GLY A 17 -1.05 9.85 10.93
N ALA A 18 -0.52 10.43 9.85
CA ALA A 18 -0.01 11.81 9.83
C ALA A 18 -1.04 12.85 10.25
N LYS A 19 -2.27 12.71 9.76
CA LYS A 19 -3.34 13.62 10.14
C LYS A 19 -3.55 13.63 11.66
N GLN A 20 -3.45 12.49 12.33
CA GLN A 20 -3.67 12.41 13.77
C GLN A 20 -2.55 13.09 14.55
N TRP A 21 -1.29 12.68 14.32
CA TRP A 21 -0.17 13.19 15.11
C TRP A 21 0.26 14.62 14.74
N LEU A 22 -0.01 15.10 13.52
CA LEU A 22 0.19 16.51 13.17
C LEU A 22 -0.77 17.44 13.94
N ASN A 23 -2.01 17.00 14.19
CA ASN A 23 -3.02 17.81 14.87
C ASN A 23 -3.00 17.61 16.39
N CYS A 24 -2.62 16.41 16.85
CA CYS A 24 -2.53 16.09 18.27
C CYS A 24 -1.32 15.18 18.52
N PRO A 25 -0.09 15.73 18.61
CA PRO A 25 1.10 14.94 18.93
C PRO A 25 0.96 14.01 20.15
N PRO A 26 0.33 14.42 21.29
CA PRO A 26 0.20 13.53 22.44
C PRO A 26 -0.78 12.37 22.20
N SER A 27 -1.60 12.38 21.14
CA SER A 27 -2.54 11.30 20.86
C SER A 27 -1.84 9.97 20.59
N ILE A 28 -0.62 9.99 20.04
CA ILE A 28 0.15 8.76 19.79
C ILE A 28 0.41 8.02 21.09
N LYS A 29 0.82 8.75 22.13
CA LYS A 29 1.03 8.18 23.46
C LYS A 29 -0.30 7.76 24.10
N ALA A 30 -1.35 8.54 23.92
CA ALA A 30 -2.68 8.20 24.45
C ALA A 30 -3.28 6.94 23.81
N SER A 31 -2.90 6.64 22.56
CA SER A 31 -3.30 5.42 21.84
C SER A 31 -2.44 4.19 22.19
N GLU A 32 -1.36 4.33 22.97
CA GLU A 32 -0.52 3.19 23.36
C GLU A 32 -1.35 2.15 24.13
N GLY A 33 -1.24 0.88 23.73
CA GLY A 33 -2.00 -0.23 24.33
C GLY A 33 -3.44 -0.37 23.84
N ILE A 34 -3.93 0.53 23.00
CA ILE A 34 -5.19 0.36 22.28
C ILE A 34 -4.91 -0.45 21.02
N ALA A 35 -5.59 -1.59 20.86
CA ALA A 35 -5.43 -2.44 19.68
C ALA A 35 -5.99 -1.75 18.43
N ASP A 36 -5.23 -1.80 17.34
CA ASP A 36 -5.71 -1.37 16.02
C ASP A 36 -6.90 -2.22 15.59
N LYS A 37 -7.91 -1.57 15.01
CA LYS A 37 -9.07 -2.22 14.41
C LYS A 37 -9.03 -2.00 12.92
N SER A 38 -8.95 -3.08 12.17
CA SER A 38 -9.09 -3.02 10.72
C SER A 38 -10.55 -2.81 10.34
N THR A 39 -10.75 -2.31 9.12
CA THR A 39 -12.04 -2.22 8.45
C THR A 39 -11.89 -2.73 7.03
N VAL A 40 -13.00 -3.05 6.36
CA VAL A 40 -12.97 -3.46 4.95
C VAL A 40 -12.25 -2.44 4.05
N PHE A 41 -12.34 -1.14 4.37
CA PHE A 41 -11.65 -0.08 3.65
C PHE A 41 -10.14 -0.05 3.94
N ALA A 42 -9.74 -0.35 5.18
CA ALA A 42 -8.31 -0.46 5.53
C ALA A 42 -7.67 -1.69 4.86
N GLU A 43 -8.43 -2.78 4.73
CA GLU A 43 -7.99 -4.00 4.04
C GLU A 43 -7.89 -3.77 2.52
N GLU A 44 -8.88 -3.11 1.92
CA GLU A 44 -8.85 -2.70 0.50
C GLU A 44 -7.66 -1.77 0.21
N GLY A 45 -7.40 -0.79 1.09
CA GLY A 45 -6.22 0.09 0.95
C GLY A 45 -4.90 -0.66 1.10
N THR A 46 -4.84 -1.69 1.96
CA THR A 46 -3.67 -2.57 2.08
C THR A 46 -3.46 -3.35 0.78
N PHE A 47 -4.53 -3.89 0.21
CA PHE A 47 -4.49 -4.57 -1.08
C PHE A 47 -4.00 -3.63 -2.21
N ALA A 48 -4.51 -2.40 -2.27
CA ALA A 48 -4.08 -1.41 -3.27
C ALA A 48 -2.58 -1.07 -3.14
N HIS A 49 -2.07 -0.92 -1.92
CA HIS A 49 -0.64 -0.70 -1.70
C HIS A 49 0.21 -1.90 -2.15
N GLU A 50 -0.20 -3.12 -1.82
CA GLU A 50 0.52 -4.33 -2.24
C GLU A 50 0.49 -4.52 -3.76
N LEU A 51 -0.62 -4.17 -4.41
CA LEU A 51 -0.70 -4.18 -5.87
C LEU A 51 0.23 -3.13 -6.47
N SER A 52 0.28 -1.91 -5.91
CA SER A 52 1.20 -0.86 -6.35
C SER A 52 2.66 -1.31 -6.24
N GLU A 53 3.03 -1.96 -5.13
CA GLU A 53 4.37 -2.52 -4.92
C GLU A 53 4.72 -3.55 -5.99
N LEU A 54 3.78 -4.39 -6.42
CA LEU A 54 4.00 -5.34 -7.52
C LEU A 54 4.39 -4.64 -8.84
N TYR A 55 3.76 -3.49 -9.16
CA TYR A 55 4.14 -2.67 -10.32
C TYR A 55 5.52 -2.02 -10.15
N PHE A 56 5.84 -1.52 -8.95
CA PHE A 56 7.16 -0.95 -8.70
C PHE A 56 8.27 -2.00 -8.72
N SER A 57 8.04 -3.22 -8.22
CA SER A 57 8.99 -4.32 -8.32
C SER A 57 9.32 -4.68 -9.77
N LEU A 58 8.34 -4.62 -10.69
CA LEU A 58 8.55 -4.79 -12.14
C LEU A 58 9.44 -3.68 -12.72
N LYS A 59 9.27 -2.44 -12.26
CA LYS A 59 10.01 -1.28 -12.77
C LYS A 59 11.43 -1.18 -12.20
N TYR A 60 11.61 -1.48 -10.93
CA TYR A 60 12.79 -1.06 -10.17
C TYR A 60 13.51 -2.17 -9.39
N GLU A 61 12.86 -3.30 -9.13
CA GLU A 61 13.44 -4.38 -8.30
C GLU A 61 13.82 -5.62 -9.11
N GLY A 62 13.80 -5.52 -10.45
CA GLY A 62 14.21 -6.61 -11.34
C GLY A 62 13.21 -7.77 -11.45
N LEU A 63 11.96 -7.57 -11.02
CA LEU A 63 10.89 -8.55 -11.24
C LEU A 63 10.63 -8.69 -12.75
N THR A 64 10.64 -9.91 -13.28
CA THR A 64 10.40 -10.11 -14.71
C THR A 64 8.91 -9.97 -15.06
N GLN A 65 8.61 -9.66 -16.32
CA GLN A 65 7.21 -9.63 -16.80
C GLN A 65 6.48 -10.96 -16.56
N PHE A 66 7.19 -12.09 -16.65
CA PHE A 66 6.64 -13.41 -16.38
C PHE A 66 6.23 -13.55 -14.90
N GLU A 67 7.10 -13.16 -13.97
CA GLU A 67 6.83 -13.21 -12.53
C GLU A 67 5.72 -12.25 -12.13
N PHE A 68 5.72 -11.04 -12.70
CA PHE A 68 4.64 -10.07 -12.54
C PHE A 68 3.30 -10.67 -12.97
N ASN A 69 3.21 -11.19 -14.20
CA ASN A 69 1.96 -11.77 -14.72
C ASN A 69 1.49 -12.92 -13.83
N LYS A 70 2.39 -13.78 -13.38
CA LYS A 70 2.08 -14.90 -12.47
C LYS A 70 1.52 -14.40 -11.13
N ALA A 71 2.16 -13.40 -10.52
CA ALA A 71 1.69 -12.83 -9.25
C ALA A 71 0.35 -12.10 -9.42
N PHE A 72 0.22 -11.30 -10.48
CA PHE A 72 -0.98 -10.51 -10.76
C PHE A 72 -2.24 -11.36 -10.96
N GLN A 73 -2.11 -12.58 -11.52
CA GLN A 73 -3.24 -13.52 -11.58
C GLN A 73 -3.75 -13.96 -10.19
N ASN A 74 -2.90 -13.95 -9.16
CA ASN A 74 -3.35 -14.19 -7.79
C ASN A 74 -4.06 -12.96 -7.21
N TYR A 75 -3.55 -11.75 -7.47
CA TYR A 75 -4.21 -10.50 -7.06
C TYR A 75 -5.62 -10.39 -7.65
N LYS A 76 -5.82 -10.79 -8.91
CA LYS A 76 -7.13 -10.82 -9.58
C LYS A 76 -8.19 -11.70 -8.92
N ARG A 77 -7.78 -12.65 -8.07
CA ARG A 77 -8.67 -13.56 -7.34
C ARG A 77 -8.99 -13.06 -5.92
N ASN A 78 -8.35 -11.97 -5.49
CA ASN A 78 -8.61 -11.37 -4.19
C ASN A 78 -9.99 -10.68 -4.19
N GLN A 79 -10.68 -10.71 -3.06
CA GLN A 79 -12.00 -10.10 -2.90
C GLN A 79 -12.00 -8.57 -3.08
N TYR A 80 -10.88 -7.89 -2.82
CA TYR A 80 -10.74 -6.44 -3.01
C TYR A 80 -10.34 -6.06 -4.44
N TYR A 81 -10.12 -7.02 -5.33
CA TYR A 81 -9.77 -6.70 -6.71
C TYR A 81 -11.01 -6.23 -7.49
N SER A 82 -10.87 -5.09 -8.15
CA SER A 82 -11.76 -4.60 -9.20
C SER A 82 -10.92 -3.96 -10.31
N GLU A 83 -11.46 -3.86 -11.54
CA GLU A 83 -10.75 -3.13 -12.59
C GLU A 83 -10.62 -1.64 -12.25
N GLU A 84 -11.61 -1.06 -11.56
CA GLU A 84 -11.55 0.33 -11.09
C GLU A 84 -10.40 0.56 -10.09
N LEU A 85 -10.24 -0.32 -9.08
CA LEU A 85 -9.14 -0.22 -8.12
C LEU A 85 -7.79 -0.36 -8.83
N ARG A 86 -7.70 -1.26 -9.82
CA ARG A 86 -6.50 -1.41 -10.63
C ARG A 86 -6.18 -0.13 -11.40
N GLU A 87 -7.16 0.53 -12.02
CA GLU A 87 -6.97 1.80 -12.72
C GLU A 87 -6.42 2.88 -11.78
N TYR A 88 -6.96 3.00 -10.57
CA TYR A 88 -6.42 3.92 -9.55
C TYR A 88 -4.99 3.58 -9.11
N VAL A 89 -4.66 2.29 -9.00
CA VAL A 89 -3.29 1.86 -8.70
C VAL A 89 -2.33 2.22 -9.84
N GLU A 90 -2.73 1.99 -11.10
CA GLU A 90 -1.92 2.36 -12.27
C GLU A 90 -1.73 3.89 -12.37
N GLU A 91 -2.76 4.68 -12.05
CA GLU A 91 -2.67 6.15 -11.95
C GLU A 91 -1.71 6.58 -10.83
N TYR A 92 -1.83 5.97 -9.64
CA TYR A 92 -0.94 6.25 -8.51
C TYR A 92 0.52 5.96 -8.86
N VAL A 93 0.79 4.80 -9.46
CA VAL A 93 2.13 4.43 -9.94
C VAL A 93 2.64 5.48 -10.92
N ALA A 94 1.85 5.86 -11.93
CA ALA A 94 2.23 6.89 -12.90
C ALA A 94 2.54 8.25 -12.24
N ASN A 95 1.75 8.66 -11.25
CA ASN A 95 1.97 9.90 -10.50
C ASN A 95 3.30 9.86 -9.70
N VAL A 96 3.61 8.74 -9.07
CA VAL A 96 4.90 8.54 -8.38
C VAL A 96 6.06 8.63 -9.36
N GLU A 97 5.98 7.97 -10.52
CA GLU A 97 7.00 8.05 -11.58
C GLU A 97 7.20 9.51 -12.02
N GLU A 98 6.11 10.24 -12.23
CA GLU A 98 6.14 11.64 -12.66
C GLU A 98 6.84 12.53 -11.63
N ASN A 99 6.60 12.33 -10.33
CA ASN A 99 7.24 13.13 -9.29
C ASN A 99 8.72 12.77 -9.06
N ILE A 100 9.12 11.51 -9.25
CA ILE A 100 10.52 11.09 -9.12
C ILE A 100 11.35 11.55 -10.34
N THR A 101 10.76 11.56 -11.53
CA THR A 101 11.46 11.93 -12.78
C THR A 101 11.52 13.44 -13.06
N LYS A 102 10.78 14.26 -12.31
CA LYS A 102 10.82 15.73 -12.39
C LYS A 102 12.00 16.39 -11.64
N LEU A 103 12.89 15.60 -11.04
CA LEU A 103 14.15 16.05 -10.43
C LEU A 103 15.31 15.95 -11.43
#